data_AF-A0A8S4ERJ0-F1
#
_entry.id   AF-A0A8S4ERJ0-F1
#
_cell.length_a   1.000
_cell.length_b   1.000
_cell.length_c   1.000
_cell.angle_alpha   90.00
_cell.angle_beta   90.00
_cell.angle_gamma   90.00
#
_symmetry.space_group_name_H-M   'P 1'
#
loop_
_entity.id
_entity.type
_entity.pdbx_description
1 polymer ?
#
loop_
_entity_poly.entity_id
_entity_poly.type
_entity_poly.pdbx_seq_one_letter_code
_entity_poly.pdbx_strand_id
1 'polypeptide(L)'
;MTELSREIGEVWSRLFDHRPFLNGEIKFMLKEFEEKRGDREVENLFSILEKLTDVKDTQVDKIKKSGETGLPILSEKLDQTLELFSGVEAEIAEVQKQTEQKRIENREKRQKEWDQFIDDMNFKCKRIDNAFEEKEEELRDLYADLDHKLNITKIYPSTTFIEFLDSLPKIEGFPVNIINIKNGNKDAKQNSKVNKVKDISYSLNNEDLKYIQTIKKSIKETNQDEDEEDYKSPIKSDKNNEASSKSENNNEDQIDSNCNEENELNDTDIKPVSKEDDDLYLHTQDIDWLYSYLQGKRKKGDKNVPYLHDLLEGSRVEVPENEVIKRNPVLEARCVKLRAQQEAREYRQMTKGVDNVRIRYPEDNINFQLKQINRQLIAIGQFIISIFAGFLFGFRGVEWMVGNLDFGFRMLLGVMCALVIALAEIYFLAKKLNEELNMSQAETIQLGGPPKLAPKDVRGKDDVPMTKPSNVLQNGKQHQD
;
A
#
# COMPACT_ATOMS: atom_id res chain seq x y z
N MET A 1 -13.96 -116.70 -81.84
CA MET A 1 -13.30 -116.69 -80.52
C MET A 1 -12.10 -115.74 -80.45
N THR A 2 -11.43 -115.44 -81.57
CA THR A 2 -10.19 -114.63 -81.61
C THR A 2 -10.38 -113.10 -81.57
N GLU A 3 -11.54 -112.58 -82.01
CA GLU A 3 -11.79 -111.12 -81.97
C GLU A 3 -12.14 -110.62 -80.57
N LEU A 4 -12.97 -111.37 -79.84
CA LEU A 4 -13.34 -111.01 -78.45
C LEU A 4 -12.11 -110.93 -77.54
N SER A 5 -11.14 -111.85 -77.70
CA SER A 5 -9.88 -111.82 -76.95
C SER A 5 -9.01 -110.61 -77.31
N ARG A 6 -9.10 -110.11 -78.54
CA ARG A 6 -8.34 -108.94 -78.99
C ARG A 6 -8.94 -107.66 -78.43
N GLU A 7 -10.26 -107.51 -78.48
CA GLU A 7 -10.96 -106.36 -77.91
C GLU A 7 -10.78 -106.29 -76.39
N ILE A 8 -10.85 -107.43 -75.69
CA ILE A 8 -10.58 -107.51 -74.25
C ILE A 8 -9.12 -107.15 -73.93
N GLY A 9 -8.17 -107.59 -74.76
CA GLY A 9 -6.76 -107.18 -74.64
C GLY A 9 -6.56 -105.68 -74.86
N GLU A 10 -7.31 -105.08 -75.79
CA GLU A 10 -7.23 -103.66 -76.09
C GLU A 10 -7.85 -102.79 -74.98
N VAL A 11 -8.99 -103.21 -74.42
CA VAL A 11 -9.60 -102.58 -73.25
C VAL A 11 -8.69 -102.72 -72.03
N TRP A 12 -8.07 -103.89 -71.82
CA TRP A 12 -7.10 -104.10 -70.74
C TRP A 12 -5.89 -103.18 -70.89
N SER A 13 -5.34 -103.03 -72.10
CA SER A 13 -4.24 -102.10 -72.35
C SER A 13 -4.65 -100.63 -72.13
N ARG A 14 -5.86 -100.22 -72.50
CA ARG A 14 -6.31 -98.84 -72.25
C ARG A 14 -6.61 -98.54 -70.79
N LEU A 15 -7.15 -99.51 -70.05
CA LEU A 15 -7.45 -99.31 -68.62
C LEU A 15 -6.19 -99.40 -67.74
N PHE A 16 -5.24 -100.28 -68.09
CA PHE A 16 -4.10 -100.62 -67.23
C PHE A 16 -2.73 -100.19 -67.77
N ASP A 17 -2.61 -99.69 -69.00
CA ASP A 17 -1.37 -99.08 -69.48
C ASP A 17 -1.32 -97.60 -69.09
N HIS A 18 -0.95 -97.36 -67.83
CA HIS A 18 -0.80 -96.01 -67.27
C HIS A 18 0.47 -95.28 -67.74
N ARG A 19 1.29 -95.89 -68.61
CA ARG A 19 2.57 -95.30 -69.07
C ARG A 19 2.40 -93.93 -69.74
N PRO A 20 1.39 -93.67 -70.61
CA PRO A 20 1.23 -92.36 -71.22
C PRO A 20 0.88 -91.27 -70.20
N PHE A 21 0.04 -91.61 -69.21
CA PHE A 21 -0.33 -90.71 -68.12
C PHE A 21 0.87 -90.43 -67.20
N LEU A 22 1.54 -91.48 -66.71
CA LEU A 22 2.71 -91.35 -65.83
C LEU A 22 3.84 -90.58 -66.50
N ASN A 23 4.11 -90.82 -67.79
CA ASN A 23 5.13 -90.06 -68.50
C ASN A 23 4.76 -88.58 -68.69
N GLY A 24 3.46 -88.26 -68.81
CA GLY A 24 2.97 -86.88 -68.85
C GLY A 24 3.19 -86.19 -67.51
N GLU A 25 2.77 -86.82 -66.41
CA GLU A 25 2.94 -86.30 -65.05
C GLU A 25 4.40 -86.19 -64.64
N ILE A 26 5.25 -87.16 -64.98
CA ILE A 26 6.70 -87.10 -64.72
C ILE A 26 7.32 -85.91 -65.46
N LYS A 27 6.97 -85.69 -66.73
CA LYS A 27 7.46 -84.53 -67.48
C LYS A 27 6.94 -83.21 -66.93
N PHE A 28 5.69 -83.17 -66.48
CA PHE A 28 5.11 -81.99 -65.85
C PHE A 28 5.82 -81.67 -64.52
N MET A 29 6.06 -82.68 -63.68
CA MET A 29 6.83 -82.55 -62.45
C MET A 29 8.27 -82.10 -62.71
N LEU A 30 8.96 -82.70 -63.69
CA LEU A 30 10.33 -82.29 -64.05
C LEU A 30 10.36 -80.82 -64.48
N LYS A 31 9.41 -80.41 -65.31
CA LYS A 31 9.31 -79.04 -65.80
C LYS A 31 9.03 -78.02 -64.68
N GLU A 32 8.11 -78.31 -63.78
CA GLU A 32 7.79 -77.40 -62.68
C GLU A 32 8.89 -77.36 -61.60
N PHE A 33 9.52 -78.49 -61.28
CA PHE A 33 10.52 -78.55 -60.22
C PHE A 33 11.93 -78.12 -60.68
N GLU A 34 12.38 -78.55 -61.85
CA GLU A 34 13.73 -78.21 -62.32
C GLU A 34 13.78 -76.83 -62.97
N GLU A 35 12.84 -76.49 -63.86
CA GLU A 35 12.93 -75.23 -64.62
C GLU A 35 12.44 -74.02 -63.83
N LYS A 36 11.37 -74.12 -63.01
CA LYS A 36 10.78 -72.93 -62.36
C LYS A 36 11.25 -72.67 -60.93
N ARG A 37 11.56 -73.71 -60.17
CA ARG A 37 12.05 -73.57 -58.78
C ARG A 37 13.56 -73.39 -58.70
N GLY A 38 14.32 -74.14 -59.50
CA GLY A 38 15.78 -74.06 -59.54
C GLY A 38 16.27 -72.64 -59.84
N ASP A 39 15.70 -72.00 -60.87
CA ASP A 39 16.12 -70.67 -61.29
C ASP A 39 15.87 -69.59 -60.22
N ARG A 40 14.76 -69.68 -59.48
CA ARG A 40 14.40 -68.68 -58.46
C ARG A 40 15.24 -68.77 -57.19
N GLU A 41 15.56 -69.98 -56.74
CA GLU A 41 16.44 -70.19 -55.59
C GLU A 41 17.87 -69.76 -55.90
N VAL A 42 18.32 -70.04 -57.12
CA VAL A 42 19.64 -69.61 -57.62
C VAL A 42 19.71 -68.09 -57.71
N GLU A 43 18.69 -67.42 -58.25
CA GLU A 43 18.64 -65.94 -58.31
C GLU A 43 18.62 -65.30 -56.90
N ASN A 44 17.87 -65.87 -55.96
CA ASN A 44 17.89 -65.44 -54.56
C ASN A 44 19.29 -65.61 -53.94
N LEU A 45 19.97 -66.72 -54.21
CA LEU A 45 21.30 -66.98 -53.69
C LEU A 45 22.33 -65.98 -54.26
N PHE A 46 22.23 -65.66 -55.55
CA PHE A 46 23.05 -64.61 -56.16
C PHE A 46 22.75 -63.23 -55.58
N SER A 47 21.48 -62.89 -55.34
CA SER A 47 21.12 -61.61 -54.70
C SER A 47 21.65 -61.53 -53.26
N ILE A 48 21.59 -62.62 -52.50
CA ILE A 48 22.17 -62.70 -51.16
C ILE A 48 23.69 -62.57 -51.24
N LEU A 49 24.33 -63.23 -52.20
CA LEU A 49 25.78 -63.16 -52.38
C LEU A 49 26.22 -61.75 -52.76
N GLU A 50 25.51 -61.09 -53.67
CA GLU A 50 25.80 -59.70 -54.06
C GLU A 50 25.69 -58.76 -52.85
N LYS A 51 24.60 -58.86 -52.07
CA LYS A 51 24.42 -58.08 -50.84
C LYS A 51 25.50 -58.41 -49.81
N LEU A 52 25.87 -59.68 -49.66
CA LEU A 52 26.91 -60.11 -48.74
C LEU A 52 28.28 -59.54 -49.14
N THR A 53 28.59 -59.55 -50.43
CA THR A 53 29.82 -58.99 -50.98
C THR A 53 29.83 -57.47 -50.83
N ASP A 54 28.73 -56.76 -51.09
CA ASP A 54 28.66 -55.30 -50.88
C ASP A 54 28.83 -54.93 -49.40
N VAL A 55 28.19 -55.67 -48.49
CA VAL A 55 28.36 -55.47 -47.05
C VAL A 55 29.81 -55.69 -46.64
N LYS A 56 30.40 -56.80 -47.06
CA LYS A 56 31.77 -57.18 -46.70
C LYS A 56 32.81 -56.21 -47.26
N ASP A 57 32.72 -55.88 -48.54
CA ASP A 57 33.78 -55.19 -49.25
C ASP A 57 33.61 -53.66 -49.23
N THR A 58 32.40 -53.13 -49.04
CA THR A 58 32.16 -51.67 -49.03
C THR A 58 31.65 -51.13 -47.71
N GLN A 59 30.64 -51.74 -47.10
CA GLN A 59 29.97 -51.14 -45.94
C GLN A 59 30.78 -51.27 -44.66
N VAL A 60 31.45 -52.41 -44.42
CA VAL A 60 32.30 -52.61 -43.24
C VAL A 60 33.42 -51.56 -43.19
N ASP A 61 34.09 -51.32 -44.30
CA ASP A 61 35.17 -50.33 -44.37
C ASP A 61 34.66 -48.89 -44.27
N LYS A 62 33.50 -48.58 -44.85
CA LYS A 62 32.85 -47.26 -44.68
C LYS A 62 32.50 -47.00 -43.22
N ILE A 63 31.88 -47.98 -42.55
CA ILE A 63 31.51 -47.87 -41.13
C ILE A 63 32.76 -47.68 -40.28
N LYS A 64 33.80 -48.49 -40.51
CA LYS A 64 35.06 -48.40 -39.77
C LYS A 64 35.72 -47.03 -39.94
N LYS A 65 35.85 -46.53 -41.18
CA LYS A 65 36.41 -45.19 -41.45
C LYS A 65 35.56 -44.06 -40.85
N SER A 66 34.24 -44.18 -40.92
CA SER A 66 33.34 -43.19 -40.32
C SER A 66 33.41 -43.19 -38.78
N GLY A 67 33.59 -44.36 -38.17
CA GLY A 67 33.82 -44.50 -36.73
C GLY A 67 35.17 -43.95 -36.30
N GLU A 68 36.26 -44.30 -37.00
CA GLU A 68 37.62 -43.84 -36.71
C GLU A 68 37.78 -42.32 -36.84
N THR A 69 37.00 -41.67 -37.70
CA THR A 69 37.04 -40.21 -37.87
C THR A 69 36.06 -39.47 -36.96
N GLY A 70 34.83 -39.99 -36.78
CA GLY A 70 33.78 -39.30 -36.02
C GLY A 70 33.88 -39.44 -34.51
N LEU A 71 34.27 -40.61 -33.99
CA LEU A 71 34.39 -40.86 -32.55
C LEU A 71 35.42 -39.96 -31.85
N PRO A 72 36.64 -39.75 -32.35
CA PRO A 72 37.61 -38.89 -31.68
C PRO A 72 37.20 -37.42 -31.68
N ILE A 73 36.56 -36.95 -32.76
CA ILE A 73 36.02 -35.59 -32.83
C ILE A 73 34.90 -35.41 -31.80
N LEU A 74 34.05 -36.43 -31.63
CA LEU A 74 32.99 -36.40 -30.63
C LEU A 74 33.57 -36.41 -29.21
N SER A 75 34.58 -37.25 -28.93
CA SER A 75 35.20 -37.30 -27.60
C SER A 75 35.88 -35.98 -27.27
N GLU A 76 36.63 -35.40 -28.20
CA GLU A 76 37.30 -34.11 -27.99
C GLU A 76 36.27 -32.99 -27.75
N LYS A 77 35.18 -32.95 -28.52
CA LYS A 77 34.10 -31.99 -28.27
C LYS A 77 33.46 -32.22 -26.91
N LEU A 78 33.25 -33.47 -26.49
CA LEU A 78 32.65 -33.79 -25.19
C LEU A 78 33.57 -33.32 -24.05
N ASP A 79 34.87 -33.53 -24.17
CA ASP A 79 35.87 -33.05 -23.22
C ASP A 79 35.91 -31.51 -23.15
N GLN A 80 35.89 -30.82 -24.30
CA GLN A 80 35.78 -29.36 -24.36
C GLN A 80 34.48 -28.87 -23.69
N THR A 81 33.37 -29.58 -23.92
CA THR A 81 32.08 -29.21 -23.33
C THR A 81 32.11 -29.40 -21.80
N LEU A 82 32.74 -30.47 -21.31
CA LEU A 82 32.93 -30.72 -19.88
C LEU A 82 33.75 -29.60 -19.21
N GLU A 83 34.84 -29.17 -19.85
CA GLU A 83 35.68 -28.08 -19.35
C GLU A 83 34.88 -26.77 -19.25
N LEU A 84 34.13 -26.42 -20.30
CA LEU A 84 33.24 -25.25 -20.27
C LEU A 84 32.18 -25.33 -19.16
N PHE A 85 31.57 -26.51 -18.94
CA PHE A 85 30.61 -26.69 -17.86
C PHE A 85 31.24 -26.44 -16.49
N SER A 86 32.43 -26.98 -16.24
CA SER A 86 33.14 -26.74 -14.98
C SER A 86 33.49 -25.27 -14.75
N GLY A 87 33.82 -24.53 -15.82
CA GLY A 87 34.08 -23.10 -15.75
C GLY A 87 32.81 -22.31 -15.40
N VAL A 88 31.68 -22.67 -16.03
CA VAL A 88 30.37 -22.06 -15.74
C VAL A 88 29.92 -22.35 -14.31
N GLU A 89 30.14 -23.57 -13.80
CA GLU A 89 29.81 -23.90 -12.41
C GLU A 89 30.59 -23.03 -11.40
N ALA A 90 31.88 -22.80 -11.65
CA ALA A 90 32.70 -21.92 -10.81
C ALA A 90 32.22 -20.47 -10.86
N GLU A 91 31.91 -19.94 -12.05
CA GLU A 91 31.41 -18.58 -12.21
C GLU A 91 30.05 -18.38 -11.53
N ILE A 92 29.15 -19.35 -11.63
CA ILE A 92 27.86 -19.33 -10.92
C ILE A 92 28.08 -19.29 -9.40
N ALA A 93 28.99 -20.10 -8.86
CA ALA A 93 29.30 -20.12 -7.43
C ALA A 93 29.87 -18.77 -6.94
N GLU A 94 30.73 -18.14 -7.72
CA GLU A 94 31.28 -16.81 -7.41
C GLU A 94 30.19 -15.73 -7.43
N VAL A 95 29.35 -15.72 -8.45
CA VAL A 95 28.23 -14.77 -8.56
C VAL A 95 27.24 -14.95 -7.42
N GLN A 96 26.96 -16.19 -7.01
CA GLN A 96 26.11 -16.49 -5.85
C GLN A 96 26.71 -15.90 -4.57
N LYS A 97 28.00 -16.12 -4.32
CA LYS A 97 28.70 -15.57 -3.15
C LYS A 97 28.68 -14.04 -3.12
N GLN A 98 28.92 -13.39 -4.26
CA GLN A 98 28.86 -11.92 -4.37
C GLN A 98 27.45 -11.38 -4.11
N THR A 99 26.43 -12.08 -4.60
CA THR A 99 25.02 -11.71 -4.42
C THR A 99 24.61 -11.85 -2.95
N GLU A 100 25.03 -12.94 -2.29
CA GLU A 100 24.77 -13.15 -0.87
C GLU A 100 25.46 -12.10 -0.01
N GLN A 101 26.72 -11.76 -0.30
CA GLN A 101 27.45 -10.71 0.40
C GLN A 101 26.77 -9.34 0.25
N LYS A 102 26.35 -8.96 -0.98
CA LYS A 102 25.56 -7.74 -1.21
C LYS A 102 24.23 -7.75 -0.45
N ARG A 103 23.56 -8.91 -0.33
CA ARG A 103 22.34 -9.04 0.46
C ARG A 103 22.58 -8.80 1.95
N ILE A 104 23.70 -9.29 2.49
CA ILE A 104 24.07 -9.09 3.89
C ILE A 104 24.37 -7.61 4.15
N GLU A 105 25.20 -6.97 3.32
CA GLU A 105 25.51 -5.54 3.44
C GLU A 105 24.25 -4.65 3.40
N ASN A 106 23.32 -4.95 2.49
CA ASN A 106 22.05 -4.22 2.40
C ASN A 106 21.11 -4.49 3.58
N ARG A 107 21.20 -5.66 4.23
CA ARG A 107 20.48 -5.93 5.48
C ARG A 107 21.07 -5.10 6.62
N GLU A 108 22.39 -5.03 6.73
CA GLU A 108 23.07 -4.24 7.75
C GLU A 108 22.80 -2.73 7.59
N LYS A 109 22.80 -2.21 6.35
CA LYS A 109 22.45 -0.81 6.08
C LYS A 109 21.03 -0.49 6.53
N ARG A 110 20.06 -1.31 6.12
CA ARG A 110 18.66 -1.13 6.54
C ARG A 110 18.48 -1.29 8.04
N GLN A 111 19.25 -2.15 8.69
CA GLN A 111 19.23 -2.28 10.14
C GLN A 111 19.71 -1.00 10.82
N LYS A 112 20.82 -0.41 10.36
CA LYS A 112 21.31 0.87 10.88
C LYS A 112 20.33 2.01 10.64
N GLU A 113 19.73 2.09 9.46
CA GLU A 113 18.69 3.07 9.14
C GLU A 113 17.45 2.89 10.02
N TRP A 114 17.04 1.63 10.25
CA TRP A 114 15.94 1.29 11.12
C TRP A 114 16.23 1.67 12.58
N ASP A 115 17.42 1.36 13.09
CA ASP A 115 17.81 1.70 14.45
C ASP A 115 17.84 3.22 14.65
N GLN A 116 18.40 3.97 13.69
CA GLN A 116 18.36 5.44 13.69
C GLN A 116 16.93 5.99 13.66
N PHE A 117 16.06 5.39 12.85
CA PHE A 117 14.66 5.77 12.78
C PHE A 117 13.92 5.50 14.09
N ILE A 118 14.15 4.34 14.70
CA ILE A 118 13.56 3.97 15.99
C ILE A 118 14.05 4.92 17.09
N ASP A 119 15.32 5.28 17.10
CA ASP A 119 15.86 6.24 18.07
C ASP A 119 15.23 7.63 17.89
N ASP A 120 15.07 8.13 16.66
CA ASP A 120 14.38 9.39 16.38
C ASP A 120 12.89 9.35 16.76
N MET A 121 12.20 8.24 16.48
CA MET A 121 10.81 8.05 16.90
C MET A 121 10.68 8.03 18.42
N ASN A 122 11.53 7.27 19.11
CA ASN A 122 11.54 7.22 20.56
C ASN A 122 11.84 8.59 21.17
N PHE A 123 12.75 9.36 20.59
CA PHE A 123 13.02 10.73 21.02
C PHE A 123 11.80 11.64 20.82
N LYS A 124 11.10 11.54 19.69
CA LYS A 124 9.87 12.31 19.43
C LYS A 124 8.75 11.94 20.39
N CYS A 125 8.53 10.65 20.65
CA CYS A 125 7.53 10.20 21.63
C CYS A 125 7.84 10.76 23.01
N LYS A 126 9.08 10.62 23.49
CA LYS A 126 9.50 11.19 24.80
C LYS A 126 9.28 12.70 24.88
N ARG A 127 9.59 13.44 23.81
CA ARG A 127 9.35 14.89 23.78
C ARG A 127 7.86 15.22 23.84
N ILE A 128 7.03 14.42 23.17
CA ILE A 128 5.57 14.58 23.22
C ILE A 128 5.06 14.26 24.62
N ASP A 129 5.49 13.15 25.22
CA ASP A 129 5.11 12.75 26.58
C ASP A 129 5.47 13.84 27.60
N ASN A 130 6.71 14.36 27.55
CA ASN A 130 7.14 15.46 28.43
C ASN A 130 6.31 16.74 28.22
N ALA A 131 5.96 17.07 26.97
CA ALA A 131 5.13 18.24 26.68
C ALA A 131 3.68 18.05 27.15
N PHE A 132 3.16 16.81 27.11
CA PHE A 132 1.86 16.49 27.69
C PHE A 132 1.89 16.58 29.21
N GLU A 133 2.94 16.08 29.86
CA GLU A 133 3.09 16.15 31.32
C GLU A 133 3.18 17.61 31.79
N GLU A 134 3.95 18.46 31.11
CA GLU A 134 4.01 19.91 31.38
C GLU A 134 2.62 20.56 31.22
N LYS A 135 1.89 20.22 30.16
CA LYS A 135 0.54 20.75 29.92
C LYS A 135 -0.48 20.23 30.93
N GLU A 136 -0.32 18.99 31.39
CA GLU A 136 -1.16 18.41 32.43
C GLU A 136 -0.93 19.10 33.78
N GLU A 137 0.32 19.42 34.12
CA GLU A 137 0.66 20.20 35.31
C GLU A 137 0.09 21.63 35.22
N GLU A 138 0.27 22.31 34.09
CA GLU A 138 -0.37 23.62 33.83
C GLU A 138 -1.89 23.55 34.01
N LEU A 139 -2.54 22.50 33.48
CA LEU A 139 -3.99 22.30 33.63
C LEU A 139 -4.38 22.06 35.09
N ARG A 140 -3.60 21.27 35.85
CA ARG A 140 -3.84 21.02 37.27
C ARG A 140 -3.76 22.32 38.06
N ASP A 141 -2.76 23.16 37.80
CA ASP A 141 -2.62 24.47 38.43
C ASP A 141 -3.78 25.39 38.06
N LEU A 142 -4.20 25.43 36.78
CA LEU A 142 -5.37 26.19 36.34
C LEU A 142 -6.66 25.74 37.04
N TYR A 143 -6.88 24.43 37.20
CA TYR A 143 -8.05 23.91 37.92
C TYR A 143 -7.98 24.19 39.43
N ALA A 144 -6.79 24.16 40.03
CA ALA A 144 -6.61 24.54 41.44
C ALA A 144 -6.91 26.05 41.64
N ASP A 145 -6.46 26.90 40.73
CA ASP A 145 -6.78 28.32 40.72
C ASP A 145 -8.28 28.57 40.51
N LEU A 146 -8.93 27.81 39.62
CA LEU A 146 -10.37 27.89 39.41
C LEU A 146 -11.15 27.44 40.65
N ASP A 147 -10.72 26.37 41.32
CA ASP A 147 -11.34 25.92 42.58
C ASP A 147 -11.22 27.00 43.66
N HIS A 148 -10.06 27.65 43.76
CA HIS A 148 -9.88 28.81 44.64
C HIS A 148 -10.81 29.98 44.23
N LYS A 149 -10.93 30.30 42.94
CA LYS A 149 -11.83 31.35 42.42
C LYS A 149 -13.32 31.04 42.66
N LEU A 150 -13.74 29.78 42.53
CA LEU A 150 -15.11 29.34 42.81
C LEU A 150 -15.44 29.42 44.31
N ASN A 151 -14.46 29.14 45.18
CA ASN A 151 -14.60 29.35 46.62
C ASN A 151 -14.70 30.84 47.02
N ILE A 152 -14.40 31.77 46.11
CA ILE A 152 -14.60 33.22 46.30
C ILE A 152 -16.00 33.69 45.87
N THR A 153 -16.84 32.81 45.32
CA THR A 153 -18.22 33.18 44.95
C THR A 153 -18.92 33.89 46.10
N LYS A 154 -19.46 35.08 45.79
CA LYS A 154 -20.11 35.95 46.76
C LYS A 154 -21.61 35.72 46.68
N ILE A 155 -22.18 35.18 47.75
CA ILE A 155 -23.61 34.93 47.85
C ILE A 155 -24.19 35.99 48.77
N TYR A 156 -25.12 36.79 48.25
CA TYR A 156 -25.80 37.81 49.03
C TYR A 156 -27.08 37.22 49.63
N PRO A 157 -27.26 37.33 50.96
CA PRO A 157 -28.41 36.75 51.64
C PRO A 157 -29.74 37.37 51.20
N SER A 158 -30.79 36.55 51.12
CA SER A 158 -32.17 37.01 50.89
C SER A 158 -32.76 37.65 52.15
N THR A 159 -33.89 38.36 52.01
CA THR A 159 -34.62 38.94 53.16
C THR A 159 -35.13 37.86 54.10
N THR A 160 -35.62 36.74 53.57
CA THR A 160 -36.10 35.59 54.36
C THR A 160 -34.96 34.92 55.14
N PHE A 161 -33.75 34.92 54.58
CA PHE A 161 -32.56 34.41 55.25
C PHE A 161 -32.13 35.27 56.43
N ILE A 162 -32.17 36.59 56.29
CA ILE A 162 -31.81 37.52 57.37
C ILE A 162 -32.82 37.38 58.53
N GLU A 163 -34.13 37.34 58.24
CA GLU A 163 -35.17 37.09 59.25
C GLU A 163 -34.97 35.75 59.98
N PHE A 164 -34.57 34.71 59.25
CA PHE A 164 -34.24 33.42 59.83
C PHE A 164 -33.01 33.51 60.76
N LEU A 165 -31.94 34.19 60.36
CA LEU A 165 -30.74 34.36 61.20
C LEU A 165 -31.04 35.11 62.51
N ASP A 166 -31.95 36.09 62.47
CA ASP A 166 -32.40 36.85 63.64
C ASP A 166 -33.23 35.99 64.60
N SER A 167 -34.02 35.04 64.07
CA SER A 167 -34.81 34.11 64.87
C SER A 167 -33.99 33.06 65.64
N LEU A 168 -32.71 32.85 65.26
CA LEU A 168 -31.86 31.84 65.87
C LEU A 168 -31.30 32.28 67.24
N PRO A 169 -31.29 31.39 68.27
CA PRO A 169 -30.64 31.69 69.55
C PRO A 169 -29.13 31.91 69.36
N LYS A 170 -28.49 32.64 70.28
CA LYS A 170 -27.04 32.83 70.29
C LYS A 170 -26.35 31.48 70.53
N ILE A 171 -25.88 30.85 69.46
CA ILE A 171 -25.16 29.58 69.49
C ILE A 171 -23.68 29.88 69.25
N GLU A 172 -22.80 29.22 70.00
CA GLU A 172 -21.36 29.23 69.73
C GLU A 172 -21.05 28.37 68.50
N GLY A 173 -20.34 28.93 67.53
CA GLY A 173 -19.88 28.21 66.33
C GLY A 173 -20.45 28.68 64.98
N PHE A 174 -21.08 29.86 64.91
CA PHE A 174 -21.42 30.45 63.62
C PHE A 174 -20.15 30.78 62.81
N PRO A 175 -20.14 30.50 61.49
CA PRO A 175 -19.11 31.01 60.58
C PRO A 175 -19.04 32.54 60.63
N VAL A 176 -17.83 33.09 60.44
CA VAL A 176 -17.55 34.53 60.65
C VAL A 176 -18.45 35.41 59.78
N ASN A 177 -18.71 35.00 58.54
CA ASN A 177 -19.56 35.77 57.62
C ASN A 177 -21.03 35.78 58.07
N ILE A 178 -21.54 34.67 58.63
CA ILE A 178 -22.91 34.59 59.18
C ILE A 178 -23.02 35.44 60.46
N ILE A 179 -21.97 35.49 61.28
CA ILE A 179 -21.92 36.38 62.46
C ILE A 179 -21.97 37.84 62.03
N ASN A 180 -21.20 38.20 61.00
CA ASN A 180 -21.14 39.56 60.49
C ASN A 180 -22.50 40.01 59.95
N ILE A 181 -23.22 39.13 59.23
CA ILE A 181 -24.57 39.40 58.71
C ILE A 181 -25.58 39.58 59.84
N LYS A 182 -25.50 38.77 60.90
CA LYS A 182 -26.42 38.84 62.06
C LYS A 182 -26.22 40.09 62.93
N ASN A 183 -24.98 40.52 63.12
CA ASN A 183 -24.65 41.60 64.07
C ASN A 183 -24.60 42.99 63.43
N GLY A 184 -24.66 43.09 62.10
CA GLY A 184 -24.64 44.36 61.36
C GLY A 184 -23.37 45.20 61.59
N ASN A 185 -22.28 44.61 62.09
CA ASN A 185 -21.06 45.35 62.44
C ASN A 185 -19.78 44.55 62.10
N LYS A 186 -18.76 45.23 61.55
CA LYS A 186 -17.53 44.65 60.98
C LYS A 186 -16.45 44.23 62.01
N ASP A 187 -16.76 44.18 63.31
CA ASP A 187 -15.76 44.10 64.39
C ASP A 187 -15.46 42.69 64.94
N ALA A 188 -15.59 41.63 64.13
CA ALA A 188 -15.07 40.32 64.50
C ALA A 188 -13.63 40.17 63.98
N LYS A 189 -12.64 40.41 64.85
CA LYS A 189 -11.22 40.16 64.55
C LYS A 189 -11.04 38.74 63.99
N GLN A 190 -10.40 38.65 62.82
CA GLN A 190 -9.94 37.39 62.23
C GLN A 190 -9.02 36.66 63.22
N ASN A 191 -9.56 35.65 63.90
CA ASN A 191 -8.74 34.59 64.45
C ASN A 191 -8.61 33.52 63.38
N SER A 192 -7.55 33.64 62.59
CA SER A 192 -7.05 32.61 61.69
C SER A 192 -6.67 31.36 62.48
N LYS A 193 -7.66 30.51 62.75
CA LYS A 193 -7.49 29.06 62.77
C LYS A 193 -8.49 28.53 61.77
N VAL A 194 -8.00 28.39 60.54
CA VAL A 194 -8.59 27.50 59.54
C VAL A 194 -8.74 26.15 60.24
N ASN A 195 -9.94 25.85 60.72
CA ASN A 195 -10.29 24.46 60.99
C ASN A 195 -10.27 23.83 59.61
N LYS A 196 -9.18 23.11 59.29
CA LYS A 196 -9.19 22.11 58.24
C LYS A 196 -10.44 21.28 58.48
N VAL A 197 -11.45 21.48 57.64
CA VAL A 197 -12.56 20.55 57.54
C VAL A 197 -11.89 19.22 57.21
N LYS A 198 -12.09 18.26 58.11
CA LYS A 198 -11.59 16.90 57.95
C LYS A 198 -12.19 16.40 56.65
N ASP A 199 -11.35 16.00 55.69
CA ASP A 199 -11.81 15.27 54.51
C ASP A 199 -12.77 14.20 55.00
N ILE A 200 -14.06 14.35 54.68
CA ILE A 200 -15.04 13.32 54.94
C ILE A 200 -14.76 12.27 53.86
N SER A 201 -13.84 11.36 54.17
CA SER A 201 -13.72 10.15 53.38
C SER A 201 -15.04 9.38 53.56
N TYR A 202 -15.80 9.30 52.47
CA TYR A 202 -16.95 8.41 52.42
C TYR A 202 -16.41 6.97 52.51
N SER A 203 -16.55 6.34 53.67
CA SER A 203 -16.40 4.88 53.75
C SER A 203 -17.70 4.27 53.24
N LEU A 204 -17.67 3.69 52.04
CA LEU A 204 -18.76 2.91 51.50
C LEU A 204 -19.23 1.89 52.54
N ASN A 205 -20.51 1.95 52.93
CA ASN A 205 -21.09 0.96 53.82
C ASN A 205 -21.33 -0.34 53.05
N ASN A 206 -21.48 -1.47 53.73
CA ASN A 206 -21.70 -2.76 53.06
C ASN A 206 -23.00 -2.80 52.22
N GLU A 207 -23.95 -1.91 52.51
CA GLU A 207 -25.15 -1.73 51.71
C GLU A 207 -24.86 -0.93 50.42
N ASP A 208 -24.01 0.08 50.48
CA ASP A 208 -23.60 0.86 49.30
C ASP A 208 -22.84 -0.01 48.31
N LEU A 209 -21.99 -0.92 48.81
CA LEU A 209 -21.31 -1.92 47.97
C LEU A 209 -22.29 -2.91 47.32
N LYS A 210 -23.38 -3.27 48.01
CA LYS A 210 -24.44 -4.09 47.42
C LYS A 210 -25.18 -3.34 46.33
N TYR A 211 -25.55 -2.07 46.55
CA TYR A 211 -26.19 -1.25 45.53
C TYR A 211 -25.29 -1.05 44.32
N ILE A 212 -23.99 -0.78 44.53
CA ILE A 212 -23.00 -0.69 43.44
C ILE A 212 -22.86 -2.03 42.71
N GLN A 213 -22.88 -3.16 43.41
CA GLN A 213 -22.86 -4.48 42.77
C GLN A 213 -24.15 -4.78 42.00
N THR A 214 -25.32 -4.36 42.51
CA THR A 214 -26.60 -4.50 41.81
C THR A 214 -26.62 -3.62 40.56
N ILE A 215 -26.15 -2.37 40.66
CA ILE A 215 -26.01 -1.44 39.53
C ILE A 215 -25.02 -1.99 38.50
N LYS A 216 -23.88 -2.52 38.96
CA LYS A 216 -22.87 -3.13 38.07
C LYS A 216 -23.38 -4.40 37.41
N LYS A 217 -24.26 -5.15 38.07
CA LYS A 217 -24.92 -6.34 37.52
C LYS A 217 -25.99 -5.94 36.49
N SER A 218 -26.80 -4.92 36.78
CA SER A 218 -27.78 -4.41 35.81
C SER A 218 -27.13 -3.77 34.60
N ILE A 219 -25.99 -3.07 34.76
CA ILE A 219 -25.20 -2.53 33.64
C ILE A 219 -24.59 -3.66 32.79
N LYS A 220 -24.15 -4.77 33.42
CA LYS A 220 -23.67 -5.97 32.71
C LYS A 220 -24.77 -6.73 31.97
N GLU A 221 -25.99 -6.73 32.52
CA GLU A 221 -27.15 -7.37 31.89
C GLU A 221 -27.72 -6.51 30.74
N THR A 222 -27.53 -5.18 30.74
CA THR A 222 -27.84 -4.31 29.60
C THR A 222 -26.78 -4.27 28.51
N ASN A 223 -25.55 -4.73 28.78
CA ASN A 223 -24.43 -4.73 27.83
C ASN A 223 -24.06 -6.14 27.35
N GLN A 224 -25.05 -7.05 27.25
CA GLN A 224 -24.85 -8.37 26.64
C GLN A 224 -25.18 -8.44 25.14
N ASP A 225 -25.47 -7.29 24.50
CA ASP A 225 -25.72 -7.24 23.05
C ASP A 225 -24.84 -6.23 22.27
N GLU A 226 -23.83 -5.59 22.88
CA GLU A 226 -22.87 -4.76 22.11
C GLU A 226 -21.44 -4.94 22.64
N ASP A 227 -20.54 -5.19 21.70
CA ASP A 227 -19.16 -5.66 21.86
C ASP A 227 -18.27 -4.77 22.76
N GLU A 228 -17.62 -5.36 23.77
CA GLU A 228 -16.46 -4.75 24.44
C GLU A 228 -15.25 -4.77 23.49
N GLU A 229 -15.03 -3.69 22.73
CA GLU A 229 -13.69 -3.32 22.26
C GLU A 229 -12.94 -2.57 23.38
N ASP A 230 -12.14 -3.31 24.14
CA ASP A 230 -11.12 -2.74 25.01
C ASP A 230 -9.87 -2.43 24.17
N TYR A 231 -9.54 -1.14 24.05
CA TYR A 231 -8.31 -0.64 23.43
C TYR A 231 -7.09 -1.18 24.19
N LYS A 232 -6.48 -2.24 23.66
CA LYS A 232 -5.15 -2.69 24.08
C LYS A 232 -4.14 -2.47 22.96
N SER A 233 -3.20 -1.56 23.24
CA SER A 233 -2.02 -1.24 22.43
C SER A 233 -1.32 -2.48 21.87
N PRO A 234 -0.92 -2.53 20.58
CA PRO A 234 -0.15 -3.65 20.07
C PRO A 234 1.33 -3.30 19.83
N ILE A 235 2.23 -4.03 20.52
CA ILE A 235 3.54 -4.39 19.98
C ILE A 235 3.57 -5.90 19.74
N LYS A 236 3.52 -6.24 18.44
CA LYS A 236 4.10 -7.36 17.66
C LYS A 236 3.84 -8.82 18.09
N SER A 237 3.32 -9.62 17.16
CA SER A 237 4.12 -10.47 16.26
C SER A 237 3.24 -11.27 15.29
N ASP A 238 3.76 -11.44 14.07
CA ASP A 238 3.09 -12.00 12.89
C ASP A 238 2.59 -13.44 13.04
N LYS A 239 1.49 -13.76 12.31
CA LYS A 239 1.40 -14.91 11.39
C LYS A 239 0.12 -14.88 10.54
N ASN A 240 0.35 -14.69 9.24
CA ASN A 240 -0.23 -15.40 8.09
C ASN A 240 -1.75 -15.40 7.80
N ASN A 241 -2.00 -15.00 6.54
CA ASN A 241 -2.88 -15.60 5.53
C ASN A 241 -4.28 -15.01 5.25
N GLU A 242 -4.36 -14.56 3.99
CA GLU A 242 -5.39 -14.86 2.99
C GLU A 242 -6.76 -14.16 3.03
N ALA A 243 -6.88 -13.27 2.04
CA ALA A 243 -7.88 -13.30 0.97
C ALA A 243 -9.29 -12.70 1.19
N SER A 244 -9.65 -11.93 0.14
CA SER A 244 -10.97 -11.85 -0.49
C SER A 244 -11.98 -10.77 -0.05
N SER A 245 -11.96 -9.67 -0.82
CA SER A 245 -13.02 -9.23 -1.76
C SER A 245 -14.46 -8.90 -1.31
N LYS A 246 -14.94 -7.78 -1.89
CA LYS A 246 -16.32 -7.38 -2.27
C LYS A 246 -17.19 -6.73 -1.18
N SER A 247 -17.54 -5.44 -1.35
CA SER A 247 -18.73 -4.89 -2.08
C SER A 247 -20.03 -5.21 -1.32
N GLU A 248 -20.98 -4.34 -1.01
CA GLU A 248 -21.65 -3.23 -1.72
C GLU A 248 -22.52 -2.52 -0.63
N ASN A 249 -22.48 -1.20 -0.51
CA ASN A 249 -23.49 -0.22 -0.98
C ASN A 249 -24.85 -0.15 -0.24
N ASN A 250 -25.13 1.09 0.19
CA ASN A 250 -26.39 1.86 0.17
C ASN A 250 -27.37 1.78 1.36
N ASN A 251 -27.47 2.89 2.11
CA ASN A 251 -28.55 3.90 2.05
C ASN A 251 -28.33 4.87 3.25
N GLU A 252 -27.99 6.14 2.99
CA GLU A 252 -28.92 7.29 2.99
C GLU A 252 -29.61 7.51 4.35
N ASP A 253 -29.20 8.57 5.05
CA ASP A 253 -30.16 9.60 5.49
C ASP A 253 -29.46 10.95 5.65
N GLN A 254 -30.12 11.96 5.07
CA GLN A 254 -29.82 13.39 5.11
C GLN A 254 -30.07 13.95 6.50
N ILE A 255 -29.20 14.83 6.99
CA ILE A 255 -29.66 16.00 7.76
C ILE A 255 -28.89 17.24 7.29
N ASP A 256 -29.70 18.19 6.84
CA ASP A 256 -29.42 19.55 6.38
C ASP A 256 -28.50 20.36 7.31
N SER A 257 -27.51 21.06 6.77
CA SER A 257 -27.62 22.46 6.34
C SER A 257 -28.30 23.39 7.36
N ASN A 258 -27.48 24.24 7.97
CA ASN A 258 -27.57 25.71 7.89
C ASN A 258 -27.29 26.34 9.26
N CYS A 259 -26.20 27.08 9.37
CA CYS A 259 -26.04 28.16 10.35
C CYS A 259 -24.86 29.05 9.89
N ASN A 260 -25.14 29.92 8.91
CA ASN A 260 -24.55 31.25 8.90
C ASN A 260 -25.70 32.22 9.13
N GLU A 261 -25.66 32.99 10.20
CA GLU A 261 -26.14 34.36 10.15
C GLU A 261 -25.31 35.22 11.10
N GLU A 262 -24.78 36.26 10.49
CA GLU A 262 -23.98 37.32 11.05
C GLU A 262 -24.81 38.10 12.06
N ASN A 263 -24.17 38.56 13.15
CA ASN A 263 -24.60 39.78 13.83
C ASN A 263 -23.34 40.54 14.25
N GLU A 264 -22.93 41.46 13.37
CA GLU A 264 -22.22 42.66 13.77
C GLU A 264 -23.08 43.41 14.79
N LEU A 265 -22.52 43.68 15.97
CA LEU A 265 -23.06 44.68 16.89
C LEU A 265 -21.88 45.40 17.58
N ASN A 266 -21.48 46.47 16.91
CA ASN A 266 -21.12 47.79 17.41
C ASN A 266 -20.30 47.90 18.71
N ASP A 267 -19.11 48.45 18.54
CA ASP A 267 -18.44 49.33 19.49
C ASP A 267 -19.46 50.32 20.10
N THR A 268 -19.75 50.17 21.38
CA THR A 268 -20.15 51.29 22.21
C THR A 268 -19.45 51.21 23.55
N ASP A 269 -18.66 52.24 23.80
CA ASP A 269 -18.06 52.61 25.07
C ASP A 269 -18.97 52.30 26.27
N ILE A 270 -18.55 51.39 27.14
CA ILE A 270 -19.03 51.37 28.52
C ILE A 270 -17.85 51.76 29.41
N LYS A 271 -17.92 53.01 29.87
CA LYS A 271 -17.06 53.62 30.88
C LYS A 271 -16.97 52.75 32.13
N PRO A 272 -15.83 52.77 32.84
CA PRO A 272 -15.71 52.13 34.15
C PRO A 272 -16.54 52.92 35.15
N VAL A 273 -17.57 52.30 35.71
CA VAL A 273 -18.44 52.88 36.75
C VAL A 273 -18.61 51.77 37.78
N SER A 274 -17.73 51.65 38.77
CA SER A 274 -17.60 52.44 40.00
C SER A 274 -18.41 51.84 41.15
N LYS A 275 -17.71 51.72 42.28
CA LYS A 275 -18.17 51.56 43.68
C LYS A 275 -18.35 50.11 44.13
N GLU A 276 -17.39 49.72 44.96
CA GLU A 276 -17.52 48.70 45.99
C GLU A 276 -18.70 49.10 46.88
N ASP A 277 -19.87 48.49 46.65
CA ASP A 277 -20.91 48.46 47.67
C ASP A 277 -20.46 47.42 48.71
N ASP A 278 -20.32 47.94 49.93
CA ASP A 278 -19.73 47.32 51.10
C ASP A 278 -20.71 46.30 51.73
N ASP A 279 -21.35 45.49 50.90
CA ASP A 279 -22.43 44.58 51.26
C ASP A 279 -21.87 43.27 51.85
N LEU A 280 -22.48 42.80 52.94
CA LEU A 280 -22.09 41.55 53.59
C LEU A 280 -22.46 40.34 52.72
N TYR A 281 -21.49 39.45 52.48
CA TYR A 281 -21.63 38.27 51.63
C TYR A 281 -21.30 36.98 52.37
N LEU A 282 -21.80 35.86 51.84
CA LEU A 282 -21.53 34.49 52.26
C LEU A 282 -20.64 33.79 51.23
N HIS A 283 -19.80 32.88 51.69
CA HIS A 283 -19.06 31.94 50.85
C HIS A 283 -19.77 30.58 50.77
N THR A 284 -19.39 29.75 49.80
CA THR A 284 -19.88 28.37 49.64
C THR A 284 -19.71 27.54 50.93
N GLN A 285 -18.60 27.73 51.65
CA GLN A 285 -18.33 27.05 52.92
C GLN A 285 -19.34 27.43 54.03
N ASP A 286 -19.85 28.66 54.03
CA ASP A 286 -20.86 29.12 54.98
C ASP A 286 -22.23 28.47 54.69
N ILE A 287 -22.53 28.25 53.41
CA ILE A 287 -23.74 27.56 52.95
C ILE A 287 -23.68 26.07 53.29
N ASP A 288 -22.52 25.42 53.13
CA ASP A 288 -22.32 24.01 53.50
C ASP A 288 -22.48 23.80 55.01
N TRP A 289 -21.96 24.74 55.81
CA TRP A 289 -22.17 24.75 57.25
C TRP A 289 -23.66 24.89 57.58
N LEU A 290 -24.35 25.83 56.95
CA LEU A 290 -25.77 26.08 57.15
C LEU A 290 -26.62 24.84 56.78
N TYR A 291 -26.31 24.21 55.66
CA TYR A 291 -26.96 22.98 55.23
C TYR A 291 -26.80 21.86 56.27
N SER A 292 -25.57 21.66 56.75
CA SER A 292 -25.24 20.67 57.78
C SER A 292 -25.95 20.98 59.10
N TYR A 293 -26.04 22.26 59.47
CA TYR A 293 -26.75 22.73 60.66
C TYR A 293 -28.27 22.46 60.57
N LEU A 294 -28.90 22.81 59.45
CA LEU A 294 -30.34 22.59 59.21
C LEU A 294 -30.68 21.10 59.16
N GLN A 295 -29.81 20.26 58.57
CA GLN A 295 -29.96 18.80 58.62
C GLN A 295 -29.86 18.26 60.04
N GLY A 296 -28.89 18.72 60.82
CA GLY A 296 -28.70 18.31 62.21
C GLY A 296 -29.91 18.63 63.09
N LYS A 297 -30.56 19.77 62.85
CA LYS A 297 -31.81 20.17 63.52
C LYS A 297 -33.00 19.31 63.12
N ARG A 298 -33.15 18.99 61.83
CA ARG A 298 -34.21 18.09 61.35
C ARG A 298 -34.08 16.67 61.90
N LYS A 299 -32.85 16.14 62.00
CA LYS A 299 -32.59 14.83 62.63
C LYS A 299 -32.96 14.79 64.13
N LYS A 300 -33.00 15.94 64.81
CA LYS A 300 -33.44 16.08 66.21
C LYS A 300 -34.96 16.19 66.38
N GLY A 301 -35.73 16.17 65.29
CA GLY A 301 -37.20 16.10 65.32
C GLY A 301 -37.93 17.44 65.18
N ASP A 302 -37.21 18.55 64.92
CA ASP A 302 -37.83 19.86 64.71
C ASP A 302 -38.50 19.92 63.32
N LYS A 303 -39.84 19.93 63.29
CA LYS A 303 -40.64 19.98 62.05
C LYS A 303 -40.75 21.39 61.42
N ASN A 304 -40.35 22.43 62.16
CA ASN A 304 -40.50 23.84 61.75
C ASN A 304 -39.19 24.45 61.22
N VAL A 305 -38.32 23.62 60.62
CA VAL A 305 -37.04 24.08 60.06
C VAL A 305 -37.21 24.28 58.56
N PRO A 306 -37.05 25.51 58.02
CA PRO A 306 -37.17 25.77 56.59
C PRO A 306 -36.10 25.01 55.79
N TYR A 307 -36.39 24.72 54.51
CA TYR A 307 -35.39 24.12 53.63
C TYR A 307 -34.39 25.18 53.16
N LEU A 308 -33.17 24.75 52.85
CA LEU A 308 -32.12 25.67 52.40
C LEU A 308 -32.52 26.43 51.13
N HIS A 309 -33.24 25.79 50.21
CA HIS A 309 -33.71 26.45 48.99
C HIS A 309 -34.74 27.54 49.28
N ASP A 310 -35.64 27.35 50.26
CA ASP A 310 -36.59 28.37 50.70
C ASP A 310 -35.88 29.60 51.28
N LEU A 311 -34.76 29.38 51.98
CA LEU A 311 -33.95 30.44 52.54
C LEU A 311 -33.12 31.16 51.46
N LEU A 312 -32.72 30.47 50.40
CA LEU A 312 -31.94 31.06 49.30
C LEU A 312 -32.83 31.63 48.19
N GLU A 313 -34.16 31.50 48.29
CA GLU A 313 -35.10 32.09 47.35
C GLU A 313 -34.95 33.61 47.34
N GLY A 314 -34.61 34.17 46.17
CA GLY A 314 -34.34 35.61 46.00
C GLY A 314 -32.92 36.08 46.38
N SER A 315 -31.99 35.15 46.69
CA SER A 315 -30.57 35.49 46.90
C SER A 315 -29.88 35.87 45.57
N ARG A 316 -29.00 36.88 45.61
CA ARG A 316 -28.17 37.28 44.46
C ARG A 316 -26.81 36.61 44.55
N VAL A 317 -26.40 35.93 43.48
CA VAL A 317 -25.10 35.25 43.39
C VAL A 317 -24.24 35.94 42.36
N GLU A 318 -23.06 36.41 42.77
CA GLU A 318 -22.04 36.92 41.85
C GLU A 318 -21.06 35.81 41.52
N VAL A 319 -21.07 35.37 40.27
CA VAL A 319 -20.15 34.37 39.73
C VAL A 319 -18.99 35.09 39.02
N PRO A 320 -17.73 34.67 39.24
CA PRO A 320 -16.60 35.24 38.51
C PRO A 320 -16.73 34.99 37.00
N GLU A 321 -16.45 36.03 36.19
CA GLU A 321 -16.47 35.92 34.73
C GLU A 321 -15.28 35.07 34.23
N ASN A 322 -15.54 34.16 33.29
CA ASN A 322 -14.52 33.33 32.68
C ASN A 322 -13.73 34.11 31.62
N GLU A 323 -12.40 34.14 31.75
CA GLU A 323 -11.53 34.76 30.75
C GLU A 323 -11.54 33.93 29.44
N VAL A 324 -11.94 34.53 28.33
CA VAL A 324 -11.94 33.86 27.01
C VAL A 324 -10.50 33.77 26.49
N ILE A 325 -9.92 32.56 26.50
CA ILE A 325 -8.59 32.30 25.95
C ILE A 325 -8.62 32.53 24.43
N LYS A 326 -7.82 33.48 23.93
CA LYS A 326 -7.65 33.73 22.49
C LYS A 326 -6.86 32.58 21.86
N ARG A 327 -7.29 32.10 20.69
CA ARG A 327 -6.60 31.03 19.95
C ARG A 327 -5.18 31.47 19.58
N ASN A 328 -4.24 30.53 19.61
CA ASN A 328 -2.84 30.80 19.24
C ASN A 328 -2.78 31.28 17.77
N PRO A 329 -2.29 32.51 17.49
CA PRO A 329 -2.31 33.09 16.14
C PRO A 329 -1.44 32.32 15.14
N VAL A 330 -0.38 31.64 15.61
CA VAL A 330 0.51 30.83 14.76
C VAL A 330 -0.20 29.56 14.29
N LEU A 331 -0.98 28.92 15.18
CA LEU A 331 -1.75 27.73 14.82
C LEU A 331 -2.90 28.08 13.87
N GLU A 332 -3.59 29.19 14.12
CA GLU A 332 -4.65 29.67 13.24
C GLU A 332 -4.14 29.96 11.83
N ALA A 333 -3.02 30.68 11.70
CA ALA A 333 -2.37 30.93 10.41
C ALA A 333 -1.98 29.63 9.69
N ARG A 334 -1.50 28.61 10.42
CA ARG A 334 -1.18 27.29 9.85
C ARG A 334 -2.42 26.55 9.39
N CYS A 335 -3.51 26.58 10.16
CA CYS A 335 -4.78 25.97 9.80
C CYS A 335 -5.40 26.63 8.56
N VAL A 336 -5.39 27.96 8.49
CA VAL A 336 -5.83 28.71 7.31
C VAL A 336 -5.01 28.32 6.09
N LYS A 337 -3.68 28.21 6.23
CA LYS A 337 -2.81 27.76 5.14
C LYS A 337 -3.13 26.33 4.67
N LEU A 338 -3.30 25.38 5.59
CA LEU A 338 -3.60 23.99 5.26
C LEU A 338 -4.98 23.85 4.60
N ARG A 339 -5.98 24.57 5.12
CA ARG A 339 -7.32 24.62 4.53
C ARG A 339 -7.28 25.19 3.12
N ALA A 340 -6.59 26.32 2.92
CA ALA A 340 -6.41 26.89 1.59
C ALA A 340 -5.68 25.95 0.62
N GLN A 341 -4.71 25.16 1.10
CA GLN A 341 -4.02 24.15 0.28
C GLN A 341 -4.94 22.99 -0.11
N GLN A 342 -5.80 22.55 0.82
CA GLN A 342 -6.76 21.49 0.58
C GLN A 342 -7.86 21.94 -0.39
N GLU A 343 -8.46 23.10 -0.14
CA GLU A 343 -9.43 23.74 -1.03
C GLU A 343 -8.85 23.96 -2.43
N ALA A 344 -7.58 24.36 -2.55
CA ALA A 344 -6.91 24.49 -3.84
C ALA A 344 -6.72 23.15 -4.57
N ARG A 345 -6.46 22.05 -3.85
CA ARG A 345 -6.40 20.71 -4.45
C ARG A 345 -7.78 20.24 -4.92
N GLU A 346 -8.79 20.41 -4.08
CA GLU A 346 -10.17 20.06 -4.38
C GLU A 346 -10.69 20.87 -5.56
N TYR A 347 -10.44 22.19 -5.57
CA TYR A 347 -10.75 23.06 -6.70
C TYR A 347 -10.09 22.57 -8.00
N ARG A 348 -8.77 22.28 -7.99
CA ARG A 348 -8.06 21.75 -9.17
C ARG A 348 -8.61 20.40 -9.64
N GLN A 349 -9.03 19.54 -8.70
CA GLN A 349 -9.65 18.26 -9.03
C GLN A 349 -11.00 18.46 -9.71
N MET A 350 -11.83 19.37 -9.18
CA MET A 350 -13.14 19.71 -9.73
C MET A 350 -13.04 20.41 -11.09
N THR A 351 -12.04 21.28 -11.29
CA THR A 351 -11.86 22.02 -12.55
C THR A 351 -11.01 21.29 -13.59
N LYS A 352 -10.53 20.07 -13.31
CA LYS A 352 -9.67 19.28 -14.21
C LYS A 352 -10.30 19.01 -15.58
N GLY A 353 -11.63 18.96 -15.66
CA GLY A 353 -12.37 18.73 -16.90
C GLY A 353 -12.79 20.01 -17.65
N VAL A 354 -12.66 21.18 -17.03
CA VAL A 354 -13.19 22.46 -17.54
C VAL A 354 -12.08 23.34 -18.13
N ASP A 355 -10.81 23.03 -17.85
CA ASP A 355 -9.69 23.79 -18.42
C ASP A 355 -9.49 23.48 -19.91
N ASN A 356 -9.72 24.49 -20.76
CA ASN A 356 -9.56 24.41 -22.20
C ASN A 356 -8.06 24.35 -22.61
N VAL A 357 -7.17 24.76 -21.70
CA VAL A 357 -5.72 24.56 -21.84
C VAL A 357 -5.38 23.24 -21.17
N ARG A 358 -5.37 22.17 -21.95
CA ARG A 358 -5.08 20.82 -21.48
C ARG A 358 -3.60 20.70 -21.09
N ILE A 359 -3.22 21.26 -19.94
CA ILE A 359 -1.90 21.05 -19.33
C ILE A 359 -1.90 19.61 -18.81
N ARG A 360 -1.35 18.70 -19.62
CA ARG A 360 -1.00 17.35 -19.19
C ARG A 360 0.15 17.50 -18.20
N TYR A 361 -0.16 17.72 -16.92
CA TYR A 361 0.81 17.45 -15.88
C TYR A 361 1.20 15.97 -16.02
N PRO A 362 2.50 15.62 -16.14
CA PRO A 362 2.93 14.26 -15.90
C PRO A 362 2.68 14.02 -14.41
N GLU A 363 1.51 13.46 -14.10
CA GLU A 363 1.29 12.99 -12.74
C GLU A 363 2.20 11.79 -12.54
N ASP A 364 2.96 11.80 -11.44
CA ASP A 364 3.71 10.65 -10.90
C ASP A 364 2.76 9.52 -10.46
N ASN A 365 1.67 9.31 -11.19
CA ASN A 365 0.79 8.20 -11.00
C ASN A 365 1.48 6.96 -11.57
N ILE A 366 1.74 6.00 -10.70
CA ILE A 366 2.34 4.70 -11.01
C ILE A 366 1.67 4.08 -12.26
N ASN A 367 0.37 4.28 -12.45
CA ASN A 367 -0.35 3.80 -13.61
C ASN A 367 0.13 4.40 -14.95
N PHE A 368 0.53 5.67 -14.99
CA PHE A 368 1.05 6.32 -16.20
C PHE A 368 2.44 5.79 -16.54
N GLN A 369 3.33 5.71 -15.55
CA GLN A 369 4.68 5.14 -15.73
C GLN A 369 4.60 3.66 -16.14
N LEU A 370 3.74 2.87 -15.51
CA LEU A 370 3.50 1.47 -15.89
C LEU A 370 2.95 1.34 -17.32
N LYS A 371 2.05 2.24 -17.74
CA LYS A 371 1.50 2.23 -19.10
C LYS A 371 2.56 2.59 -20.14
N GLN A 372 3.47 3.50 -19.81
CA GLN A 372 4.61 3.84 -20.67
C GLN A 372 5.61 2.68 -20.77
N ILE A 373 5.94 2.05 -19.64
CA ILE A 373 6.81 0.85 -19.59
C ILE A 373 6.19 -0.29 -20.39
N ASN A 374 4.89 -0.58 -20.22
CA ASN A 374 4.22 -1.65 -20.93
C ASN A 374 4.28 -1.44 -22.46
N ARG A 375 4.11 -0.20 -22.93
CA ARG A 375 4.24 0.14 -24.35
C ARG A 375 5.65 -0.13 -24.90
N GLN A 376 6.68 0.19 -24.13
CA GLN A 376 8.06 -0.09 -24.50
C GLN A 376 8.38 -1.59 -24.44
N LEU A 377 7.84 -2.31 -23.46
CA LEU A 377 7.98 -3.76 -23.31
C LEU A 377 7.37 -4.51 -24.51
N ILE A 378 6.20 -4.07 -24.98
CA ILE A 378 5.57 -4.59 -26.20
C ILE A 378 6.45 -4.34 -27.44
N ALA A 379 7.07 -3.17 -27.55
CA ALA A 379 7.97 -2.84 -28.66
C ALA A 379 9.24 -3.71 -28.67
N ILE A 380 9.82 -3.98 -27.50
CA ILE A 380 10.97 -4.88 -27.36
C ILE A 380 10.57 -6.34 -27.68
N GLY A 381 9.38 -6.75 -27.25
CA GLY A 381 8.84 -8.08 -27.59
C GLY A 381 8.67 -8.27 -29.09
N GLN A 382 8.13 -7.27 -29.79
CA GLN A 382 8.02 -7.29 -31.25
C GLN A 382 9.39 -7.43 -31.93
N PHE A 383 10.42 -6.74 -31.43
CA PHE A 383 11.79 -6.83 -31.93
C PHE A 383 12.40 -8.23 -31.79
N ILE A 384 12.16 -8.90 -30.68
CA ILE A 384 12.67 -10.27 -30.49
C ILE A 384 11.94 -11.24 -31.44
N ILE A 385 10.63 -11.08 -31.59
CA ILE A 385 9.80 -11.92 -32.45
C ILE A 385 10.18 -11.74 -33.92
N SER A 386 10.48 -10.52 -34.37
CA SER A 386 10.89 -10.24 -35.75
C SER A 386 12.25 -10.87 -36.10
N ILE A 387 13.22 -10.81 -35.18
CA ILE A 387 14.54 -11.45 -35.34
C ILE A 387 14.37 -12.97 -35.41
N PHE A 388 13.55 -13.52 -34.52
CA PHE A 388 13.30 -14.96 -34.49
C PHE A 388 12.59 -15.44 -35.77
N ALA A 389 11.60 -14.66 -36.26
CA ALA A 389 10.93 -14.94 -37.51
C ALA A 389 11.89 -14.83 -38.71
N GLY A 390 12.78 -13.83 -38.72
CA GLY A 390 13.81 -13.66 -39.75
C GLY A 390 14.81 -14.81 -39.79
N PHE A 391 15.21 -15.30 -38.61
CA PHE A 391 16.06 -16.47 -38.49
C PHE A 391 15.35 -17.73 -39.00
N LEU A 392 14.11 -17.98 -38.56
CA LEU A 392 13.31 -19.12 -39.02
C LEU A 392 13.07 -19.09 -40.52
N PHE A 393 12.84 -17.91 -41.09
CA PHE A 393 12.69 -17.72 -42.53
C PHE A 393 13.98 -18.09 -43.28
N GLY A 394 15.13 -17.58 -42.85
CA GLY A 394 16.41 -17.90 -43.50
C GLY A 394 16.86 -19.35 -43.28
N PHE A 395 16.52 -19.96 -42.14
CA PHE A 395 16.90 -21.33 -41.81
C PHE A 395 15.95 -22.38 -42.43
N ARG A 396 14.65 -22.27 -42.16
CA ARG A 396 13.62 -23.25 -42.57
C ARG A 396 12.92 -22.86 -43.87
N GLY A 397 12.76 -21.57 -44.13
CA GLY A 397 12.11 -21.08 -45.36
C GLY A 397 12.95 -21.35 -46.61
N VAL A 398 14.27 -21.22 -46.54
CA VAL A 398 15.17 -21.54 -47.67
C VAL A 398 15.21 -23.03 -47.98
N GLU A 399 15.07 -23.89 -46.97
CA GLU A 399 14.96 -25.33 -47.17
C GLU A 399 13.71 -25.71 -47.98
N TRP A 400 12.57 -25.05 -47.73
CA TRP A 400 11.35 -25.25 -48.51
C TRP A 400 11.47 -24.77 -49.96
N MET A 401 12.33 -23.79 -50.22
CA MET A 401 12.44 -23.16 -51.54
C MET A 401 13.54 -23.77 -52.43
N VAL A 402 14.67 -24.19 -51.84
CA VAL A 402 15.88 -24.64 -52.57
C VAL A 402 16.22 -26.11 -52.31
N GLY A 403 15.58 -26.77 -51.33
CA GLY A 403 15.73 -28.21 -51.06
C GLY A 403 16.84 -28.55 -50.06
N ASN A 404 17.50 -29.71 -50.24
CA ASN A 404 18.50 -30.25 -49.31
C ASN A 404 19.84 -29.50 -49.35
N LEU A 405 19.87 -28.26 -48.86
CA LEU A 405 21.11 -27.59 -48.46
C LEU A 405 21.71 -28.23 -47.20
N ASP A 406 23.03 -28.19 -47.09
CA ASP A 406 23.72 -28.60 -45.88
C ASP A 406 23.33 -27.71 -44.68
N PHE A 407 23.29 -28.32 -43.50
CA PHE A 407 22.83 -27.67 -42.28
C PHE A 407 23.62 -26.39 -41.97
N GLY A 408 24.94 -26.42 -42.22
CA GLY A 408 25.82 -25.27 -42.00
C GLY A 408 25.45 -24.04 -42.85
N PHE A 409 25.13 -24.25 -44.13
CA PHE A 409 24.69 -23.15 -45.01
C PHE A 409 23.33 -22.61 -44.61
N ARG A 410 22.40 -23.47 -44.15
CA ARG A 410 21.09 -23.03 -43.63
C ARG A 410 21.24 -22.19 -42.37
N MET A 411 22.12 -22.61 -41.45
CA MET A 411 22.42 -21.88 -40.23
C MET A 411 23.04 -20.52 -40.55
N LEU A 412 24.01 -20.49 -41.47
CA LEU A 412 24.65 -19.24 -41.91
C LEU A 412 23.62 -18.27 -42.51
N LEU A 413 22.74 -18.76 -43.39
CA LEU A 413 21.76 -17.93 -44.08
C LEU A 413 20.67 -17.43 -43.12
N GLY A 414 20.23 -18.27 -42.18
CA GLY A 414 19.35 -17.88 -41.07
C GLY A 414 19.95 -16.74 -40.24
N VAL A 415 21.22 -16.86 -39.84
CA VAL A 415 21.92 -15.81 -39.08
C VAL A 415 22.08 -14.53 -39.90
N MET A 416 22.45 -14.62 -41.18
CA MET A 416 22.59 -13.45 -42.04
C MET A 416 21.28 -12.68 -42.22
N CYS A 417 20.16 -13.38 -42.45
CA CYS A 417 18.84 -12.75 -42.53
C CYS A 417 18.42 -12.09 -41.21
N ALA A 418 18.64 -12.78 -40.07
CA ALA A 418 18.34 -12.23 -38.75
C ALA A 418 19.17 -10.97 -38.43
N LEU A 419 20.45 -10.94 -38.82
CA LEU A 419 21.35 -9.81 -38.57
C LEU A 419 20.93 -8.57 -39.37
N VAL A 420 20.55 -8.73 -40.63
CA VAL A 420 20.03 -7.63 -41.47
C VAL A 420 18.75 -7.04 -40.87
N ILE A 421 17.82 -7.89 -40.42
CA ILE A 421 16.58 -7.45 -39.79
C ILE A 421 16.84 -6.77 -38.45
N ALA A 422 17.74 -7.32 -37.62
CA ALA A 422 18.12 -6.73 -36.33
C ALA A 422 18.71 -5.33 -36.49
N LEU A 423 19.60 -5.13 -37.48
CA LEU A 423 20.17 -3.81 -37.78
C LEU A 423 19.13 -2.80 -38.28
N ALA A 424 18.17 -3.25 -39.09
CA ALA A 424 17.08 -2.40 -39.53
C ALA A 424 16.19 -1.98 -38.34
N GLU A 425 15.77 -2.93 -37.49
CA GLU A 425 14.86 -2.63 -36.39
C GLU A 425 15.52 -1.86 -35.25
N ILE A 426 16.80 -2.10 -34.94
CA ILE A 426 17.51 -1.33 -33.91
C ILE A 426 17.67 0.14 -34.31
N TYR A 427 17.85 0.41 -35.62
CA TYR A 427 17.87 1.77 -36.15
C TYR A 427 16.53 2.48 -35.96
N PHE A 428 15.42 1.81 -36.27
CA PHE A 428 14.08 2.36 -36.04
C PHE A 428 13.77 2.56 -34.56
N LEU A 429 14.19 1.63 -33.69
CA LEU A 429 14.01 1.74 -32.24
C LEU A 429 14.80 2.92 -31.67
N ALA A 430 16.07 3.07 -32.04
CA ALA A 430 16.91 4.18 -31.60
C ALA A 430 16.36 5.53 -32.07
N LYS A 431 15.88 5.62 -33.31
CA LYS A 431 15.23 6.83 -33.82
C LYS A 431 13.97 7.17 -33.04
N LYS A 432 13.11 6.18 -32.76
CA LYS A 432 11.86 6.36 -32.01
C LYS A 432 12.11 6.75 -30.56
N LEU A 433 13.11 6.15 -29.90
CA LEU A 433 13.55 6.53 -28.55
C LEU A 433 14.08 7.96 -28.52
N ASN A 434 14.86 8.38 -29.52
CA ASN A 434 15.35 9.75 -29.62
C ASN A 434 14.20 10.75 -29.82
N GLU A 435 13.21 10.43 -30.66
CA GLU A 435 12.00 11.26 -30.80
C GLU A 435 11.19 11.36 -29.50
N GLU A 436 11.02 10.27 -28.75
CA GLU A 436 10.33 10.28 -27.44
C GLU A 436 11.12 11.08 -26.37
N LEU A 437 12.44 10.95 -26.32
CA LEU A 437 13.30 11.72 -25.42
C LEU A 437 13.20 13.23 -25.71
N ASN A 438 13.27 13.62 -26.99
CA ASN A 438 13.17 15.02 -27.39
C ASN A 438 11.79 15.63 -27.07
N MET A 439 10.70 14.86 -27.20
CA MET A 439 9.36 15.28 -26.77
C MET A 439 9.28 15.46 -25.24
N SER A 440 9.82 14.52 -24.47
CA SER A 440 9.83 14.59 -23.00
C SER A 440 10.63 15.79 -22.45
N GLN A 441 11.69 16.19 -23.16
CA GLN A 441 12.53 17.32 -22.76
C GLN A 441 11.88 18.67 -23.12
N ALA A 442 11.05 18.73 -24.16
CA ALA A 442 10.29 19.93 -24.52
C ALA A 442 9.14 20.22 -23.53
N GLU A 443 8.55 19.18 -22.93
CA GLU A 443 7.48 19.33 -21.93
C GLU A 443 8.01 19.76 -20.54
N THR A 444 9.24 19.39 -20.18
CA THR A 444 9.82 19.69 -18.84
C THR A 444 10.30 21.13 -18.66
N ILE A 445 10.56 21.88 -19.74
CA ILE A 445 11.06 23.28 -19.68
C ILE A 445 10.00 24.28 -19.18
N GLN A 446 8.70 23.91 -19.19
CA GLN A 446 7.62 24.77 -18.69
C GLN A 446 7.30 24.60 -17.19
N LEU A 447 7.99 23.71 -16.47
CA LEU A 447 7.77 23.47 -15.05
C LEU A 447 8.63 24.40 -14.18
N GLY A 448 8.16 25.63 -13.96
CA GLY A 448 8.82 26.60 -13.09
C GLY A 448 7.87 27.57 -12.38
N GLY A 449 7.08 27.07 -11.43
CA GLY A 449 6.44 27.87 -10.37
C GLY A 449 5.26 28.77 -10.78
N PRO A 450 4.47 29.28 -9.79
CA PRO A 450 3.29 30.10 -10.07
C PRO A 450 3.70 31.43 -10.71
N PRO A 451 2.87 32.00 -11.62
CA PRO A 451 3.18 33.27 -12.25
C PRO A 451 3.28 34.35 -11.16
N LYS A 452 4.44 35.00 -11.07
CA LYS A 452 4.60 36.21 -10.27
C LYS A 452 3.58 37.22 -10.81
N LEU A 453 2.63 37.62 -9.95
CA LEU A 453 1.82 38.82 -10.18
C LEU A 453 2.79 40.01 -10.27
N ALA A 454 3.10 40.43 -11.49
CA ALA A 454 3.78 41.70 -11.71
C ALA A 454 2.78 42.84 -11.43
N PRO A 455 3.17 43.88 -10.69
CA PRO A 455 2.30 45.03 -10.45
C PRO A 455 2.10 45.84 -11.74
N LYS A 456 0.88 46.36 -11.90
CA LYS A 456 0.39 47.11 -13.06
C LYS A 456 1.33 48.25 -13.49
N ASP A 457 1.48 48.35 -14.81
CA ASP A 457 2.19 49.40 -15.56
C ASP A 457 1.85 50.83 -15.12
N VAL A 458 2.90 51.64 -14.93
CA VAL A 458 2.86 53.08 -15.19
C VAL A 458 3.70 53.34 -16.44
N ARG A 459 3.00 53.88 -17.46
CA ARG A 459 3.52 54.27 -18.77
C ARG A 459 4.68 55.27 -18.68
N GLY A 460 5.74 55.02 -19.44
CA GLY A 460 6.75 56.00 -19.82
C GLY A 460 7.45 55.53 -21.09
N LYS A 461 7.36 56.34 -22.15
CA LYS A 461 8.01 56.16 -23.46
C LYS A 461 9.53 56.14 -23.32
N ASP A 462 10.22 55.39 -24.17
CA ASP A 462 11.16 55.92 -25.16
C ASP A 462 11.78 54.78 -25.99
N ASP A 463 12.02 55.10 -27.27
CA ASP A 463 12.38 54.23 -28.38
C ASP A 463 13.80 53.64 -28.30
N VAL A 464 14.02 52.48 -28.96
CA VAL A 464 15.11 52.15 -29.92
C VAL A 464 15.22 50.61 -30.11
N PRO A 465 15.31 50.08 -31.36
CA PRO A 465 15.37 48.63 -31.65
C PRO A 465 16.81 48.13 -31.95
N MET A 466 16.93 46.79 -32.08
CA MET A 466 18.10 45.95 -32.53
C MET A 466 18.75 45.19 -31.37
N THR A 467 19.12 43.90 -31.43
CA THR A 467 19.48 42.99 -32.54
C THR A 467 19.53 41.55 -32.03
N LYS A 468 19.22 40.56 -32.88
CA LYS A 468 19.49 39.13 -32.65
C LYS A 468 21.00 38.84 -32.69
N PRO A 469 21.53 37.85 -31.94
CA PRO A 469 22.80 37.23 -32.31
C PRO A 469 22.57 35.89 -33.03
N SER A 470 23.21 35.81 -34.19
CA SER A 470 23.32 34.64 -35.06
C SER A 470 24.37 33.66 -34.53
N ASN A 471 24.10 32.36 -34.72
CA ASN A 471 25.08 31.28 -34.64
C ASN A 471 26.21 31.48 -35.67
N VAL A 472 27.46 31.33 -35.23
CA VAL A 472 28.59 31.01 -36.12
C VAL A 472 29.47 29.96 -35.43
N LEU A 473 29.49 28.76 -36.02
CA LEU A 473 30.59 27.80 -35.92
C LEU A 473 31.85 28.41 -36.54
N GLN A 474 33.01 28.24 -35.91
CA GLN A 474 34.25 27.99 -36.65
C GLN A 474 35.30 27.24 -35.82
N ASN A 475 35.75 26.13 -36.40
CA ASN A 475 36.91 25.32 -36.06
C ASN A 475 38.22 26.11 -36.02
N GLY A 476 39.20 25.65 -35.24
CA GLY A 476 40.61 25.98 -35.50
C GLY A 476 41.62 25.61 -34.40
N LYS A 477 42.15 24.39 -34.48
CA LYS A 477 43.56 23.96 -34.27
C LYS A 477 44.45 24.59 -33.16
N GLN A 478 44.98 23.67 -32.33
CA GLN A 478 46.40 23.40 -32.02
C GLN A 478 47.40 24.58 -31.90
N HIS A 479 47.99 24.75 -30.71
CA HIS A 479 49.44 24.59 -30.36
C HIS A 479 49.62 24.93 -28.87
N GLN A 480 50.19 24.00 -28.07
CA GLN A 480 51.50 24.16 -27.39
C GLN A 480 51.67 25.47 -26.62
N ASP A 481 51.60 25.42 -25.28
CA ASP A 481 52.78 25.26 -24.41
C ASP A 481 52.39 24.59 -23.08
#